data_AF-A0A1F8LRD9-F1
#
_entry.id   AF-A0A1F8LRD9-F1
#
_cell.length_a   1.000
_cell.length_b   1.000
_cell.length_c   1.000
_cell.angle_alpha   90.00
_cell.angle_beta   90.00
_cell.angle_gamma   90.00
#
_symmetry.space_group_name_H-M   'P 1'
#
loop_
_entity.id
_entity.type
_entity.pdbx_description
1 polymer ?
#
loop_
_entity_poly.entity_id
_entity_poly.type
_entity_poly.pdbx_seq_one_letter_code
_entity_poly.pdbx_strand_id
1 'polypeptide(L)'
;MPQNDLVILMIIGGVFILLGLGAFLWGKSEEKRYFESISSRQDTREFLEGWPKRPQFGSLQTGGWIAITIGIIMLVVGGAFTIWG
;
A
#
# COMPACT_ATOMS: atom_id res chain seq x y z
N MET A 1 5.59 -28.83 -9.07
CA MET A 1 4.22 -28.48 -8.62
C MET A 1 3.27 -28.65 -9.80
N PRO A 2 2.03 -29.11 -9.60
CA PRO A 2 1.05 -29.10 -10.68
C PRO A 2 0.87 -27.67 -11.21
N GLN A 3 0.72 -27.53 -12.52
CA GLN A 3 0.68 -26.22 -13.19
C GLN A 3 -0.45 -25.33 -12.69
N ASN A 4 -1.55 -25.93 -12.23
CA ASN A 4 -2.65 -25.22 -11.58
C ASN A 4 -2.23 -24.50 -10.28
N ASP A 5 -1.33 -25.09 -9.49
CA ASP A 5 -0.89 -24.50 -8.22
C ASP A 5 -0.04 -23.23 -8.46
N LEU A 6 0.77 -23.24 -9.52
CA LEU A 6 1.57 -22.07 -9.94
C LEU A 6 0.68 -20.93 -10.44
N VAL A 7 -0.39 -21.25 -11.18
CA VAL A 7 -1.37 -20.25 -11.62
C VAL A 7 -2.11 -19.65 -10.44
N ILE A 8 -2.51 -20.48 -9.46
CA ILE A 8 -3.16 -20.00 -8.22
C ILE A 8 -2.22 -19.07 -7.45
N LEU A 9 -0.93 -19.43 -7.31
CA LEU A 9 0.07 -18.59 -6.66
C LEU A 9 0.19 -17.21 -7.33
N MET A 10 0.24 -17.19 -8.67
CA MET A 10 0.32 -15.93 -9.43
C MET A 10 -0.95 -15.07 -9.28
N ILE A 11 -2.13 -15.69 -9.27
CA ILE A 11 -3.41 -14.97 -9.04
C ILE A 11 -3.42 -14.35 -7.64
N ILE A 12 -3.05 -15.11 -6.61
CA ILE A 12 -2.99 -14.61 -5.23
C ILE A 12 -1.97 -13.46 -5.12
N GLY A 13 -0.80 -13.61 -5.73
CA GLY A 13 0.21 -12.55 -5.79
C GLY A 13 -0.33 -11.27 -6.44
N GLY A 14 -1.05 -11.40 -7.56
CA GLY A 14 -1.72 -10.29 -8.22
C GLY A 14 -2.77 -9.59 -7.33
N VAL A 15 -3.59 -10.35 -6.61
CA VAL A 15 -4.57 -9.81 -5.65
C VAL A 15 -3.87 -9.03 -4.53
N PHE A 16 -2.76 -9.55 -4.00
CA PHE A 16 -1.97 -8.85 -2.97
C PHE A 16 -1.43 -7.50 -3.46
N ILE A 17 -0.95 -7.45 -4.71
CA ILE A 17 -0.50 -6.18 -5.31
C ILE A 17 -1.67 -5.20 -5.42
N LEU A 18 -2.82 -5.64 -5.93
CA LEU A 18 -4.00 -4.77 -6.09
C LEU A 18 -4.49 -4.22 -4.75
N LEU A 19 -4.59 -5.07 -3.72
CA LEU A 19 -4.98 -4.65 -2.38
C LEU A 19 -3.95 -3.68 -1.78
N GLY A 20 -2.66 -3.95 -1.94
CA GLY A 20 -1.61 -3.08 -1.45
C GLY A 20 -1.60 -1.72 -2.16
N LEU A 21 -1.84 -1.69 -3.48
CA LEU A 21 -1.98 -0.45 -4.25
C LEU A 21 -3.20 0.35 -3.80
N GLY A 22 -4.34 -0.32 -3.58
CA GLY A 22 -5.56 0.30 -3.06
C GLY A 22 -5.34 0.92 -1.67
N ALA A 23 -4.71 0.18 -0.75
CA ALA A 23 -4.37 0.67 0.58
C ALA A 23 -3.39 1.85 0.53
N PHE A 24 -2.40 1.80 -0.37
CA PHE A 24 -1.44 2.89 -0.56
C PHE A 24 -2.11 4.17 -1.08
N LEU A 25 -3.01 4.04 -2.07
CA LEU A 25 -3.78 5.16 -2.61
C LEU A 25 -4.75 5.73 -1.57
N TRP A 26 -5.42 4.87 -0.80
CA TRP A 26 -6.30 5.29 0.29
C TRP A 26 -5.52 6.07 1.36
N GLY A 27 -4.36 5.55 1.80
CA GLY A 27 -3.50 6.25 2.76
C GLY A 27 -3.10 7.65 2.28
N LYS A 28 -2.76 7.80 0.99
CA LYS A 28 -2.43 9.11 0.40
C LYS A 28 -3.65 10.03 0.27
N SER A 29 -4.84 9.48 0.04
CA SER A 29 -6.08 10.25 -0.02
C SER A 29 -6.50 10.77 1.36
N GLU A 30 -6.28 9.96 2.40
CA GLU A 30 -6.56 10.32 3.79
C GLU A 30 -5.69 11.50 4.24
N GLU A 31 -4.39 11.48 3.90
CA GLU A 31 -3.46 12.59 4.17
C GLU A 31 -3.93 13.90 3.52
N LYS A 32 -4.32 13.86 2.24
CA LYS A 32 -4.81 15.05 1.52
C LYS A 32 -6.06 15.64 2.16
N ARG A 33 -7.04 14.79 2.49
CA ARG A 33 -8.31 15.21 3.08
C ARG A 33 -8.11 15.80 4.48
N TYR A 34 -7.14 15.28 5.23
CA TYR A 34 -6.75 15.83 6.51
C TYR A 34 -6.13 17.24 6.37
N PHE A 35 -5.18 17.42 5.46
CA PHE A 35 -4.55 18.73 5.20
C PHE A 35 -5.56 19.79 4.74
N GLU A 36 -6.52 19.42 3.89
CA GLU A 36 -7.59 20.30 3.41
C GLU A 36 -8.56 20.72 4.54
N SER A 37 -8.80 19.83 5.53
CA SER A 37 -9.62 20.19 6.70
C SER A 37 -8.93 21.18 7.64
N ILE A 38 -7.60 21.07 7.80
CA ILE A 38 -6.79 21.95 8.65
C ILE A 38 -6.63 23.33 8.00
N SER A 39 -6.42 23.40 6.68
CA SER A 39 -6.26 24.68 5.97
C SER A 39 -7.52 25.54 5.96
N SER A 40 -8.69 24.97 6.25
CA SER A 40 -9.95 25.72 6.41
C SER A 40 -10.08 26.44 7.76
N ARG A 41 -9.19 26.17 8.73
CA ARG A 41 -9.22 26.80 10.06
C ARG A 41 -8.34 28.05 10.08
N GLN A 42 -8.83 29.08 10.77
CA GLN A 42 -8.19 30.40 10.89
C GLN A 42 -6.89 30.40 11.72
N ASP A 43 -6.56 29.28 12.37
CA ASP A 43 -5.39 29.13 13.25
C ASP A 43 -4.23 28.47 12.50
N THR A 44 -3.43 29.27 11.81
CA THR A 44 -2.25 28.84 11.04
C THR A 44 -1.08 28.43 11.91
N ARG A 45 -1.17 28.63 13.23
CA ARG A 45 -0.07 28.40 14.15
C ARG A 45 0.30 26.91 14.26
N GLU A 46 -0.70 26.02 14.24
CA GLU A 46 -0.49 24.57 14.25
C GLU A 46 0.18 24.06 12.95
N PHE A 47 -0.11 24.71 11.82
CA PHE A 47 0.52 24.43 10.52
C PHE A 47 1.98 24.92 10.44
N LEU A 48 2.28 26.06 11.07
CA LEU A 48 3.62 26.64 11.14
C LEU A 48 4.52 25.91 12.15
N GLU A 49 3.98 25.51 13.30
CA GLU A 49 4.74 24.87 14.38
C GLU A 49 4.93 23.35 14.17
N GLY A 50 4.17 22.72 13.26
CA GLY A 50 4.29 21.29 12.95
C GLY A 50 4.03 20.36 14.15
N TRP A 51 3.37 20.89 15.17
CA TRP A 51 3.06 20.24 16.44
C TRP A 51 1.54 20.07 16.56
N PRO A 52 1.03 18.90 16.99
CA PRO A 52 1.74 17.67 17.33
C PRO A 52 2.02 16.82 16.08
N LYS A 53 3.22 16.23 16.03
CA LYS A 53 3.59 15.26 14.99
C LYS A 53 2.75 13.99 15.16
N ARG A 54 1.58 13.91 14.52
CA ARG A 54 0.67 12.76 14.64
C ARG A 54 1.14 11.63 13.72
N PRO A 55 1.62 10.48 14.26
CA PRO A 55 2.20 9.40 13.46
C PRO A 55 1.15 8.45 12.85
N GLN A 56 -0.14 8.74 12.98
CA GLN A 56 -1.21 7.75 12.74
C GLN A 56 -1.49 7.47 11.26
N PHE A 57 -1.18 8.41 10.35
CA PHE A 57 -1.53 8.26 8.92
C PHE A 57 -0.61 7.30 8.14
N GLY A 58 0.56 6.94 8.69
CA GLY A 58 1.54 6.09 8.02
C GLY A 58 1.29 4.58 8.11
N SER A 59 0.41 4.11 9.00
CA SER A 59 0.24 2.66 9.26
C SER A 59 -0.37 1.91 8.07
N LEU A 60 -1.42 2.46 7.46
CA LEU A 60 -2.08 1.87 6.29
C LEU A 60 -1.17 1.91 5.05
N GLN A 61 -0.40 2.99 4.89
CA GLN A 61 0.56 3.13 3.80
C GLN A 61 1.71 2.10 3.92
N THR A 62 2.19 1.86 5.15
CA THR A 62 3.22 0.85 5.43
C THR A 62 2.69 -0.55 5.16
N GLY A 63 1.46 -0.86 5.59
CA GLY A 63 0.80 -2.13 5.29
C GLY A 63 0.59 -2.36 3.80
N GLY A 64 0.20 -1.32 3.05
CA GLY A 64 0.05 -1.39 1.59
C GLY A 64 1.37 -1.68 0.87
N TRP A 65 2.47 -1.06 1.29
CA TRP A 65 3.79 -1.30 0.70
C TRP A 65 4.31 -2.73 0.98
N ILE A 66 4.07 -3.25 2.19
CA ILE A 66 4.38 -4.65 2.53
C ILE A 66 3.57 -5.61 1.66
N ALA A 67 2.27 -5.37 1.49
CA ALA A 67 1.40 -6.20 0.65
C ALA A 67 1.85 -6.23 -0.82
N ILE A 68 2.23 -5.07 -1.38
CA ILE A 68 2.79 -4.98 -2.73
C ILE A 68 4.08 -5.81 -2.83
N THR A 69 4.97 -5.66 -1.86
CA THR A 69 6.28 -6.36 -1.85
C THR A 69 6.08 -7.87 -1.85
N ILE A 70 5.19 -8.39 -1.00
CA ILE A 70 4.86 -9.83 -0.94
C ILE A 70 4.27 -10.30 -2.27
N GLY A 71 3.32 -9.55 -2.84
CA GLY A 71 2.70 -9.91 -4.11
C GLY A 71 3.68 -9.95 -5.28
N ILE A 72 4.65 -9.02 -5.33
CA ILE A 72 5.73 -9.03 -6.33
C ILE A 72 6.59 -10.28 -6.19
N ILE A 73 6.99 -10.63 -4.96
CA ILE A 73 7.78 -11.85 -4.71
C ILE A 73 7.02 -13.10 -5.19
N MET A 74 5.72 -13.19 -4.91
CA MET A 74 4.89 -14.31 -5.36
C MET A 74 4.81 -14.40 -6.89
N LEU A 75 4.71 -13.27 -7.60
CA LEU A 75 4.75 -13.25 -9.06
C LEU A 75 6.11 -13.63 -9.64
N VAL A 76 7.21 -13.18 -9.04
CA VAL A 76 8.56 -13.53 -9.50
C VAL A 76 8.81 -15.03 -9.33
N VAL A 77 8.44 -15.59 -8.18
CA VAL A 77 8.59 -17.02 -7.90
C VAL A 77 7.69 -17.84 -8.83
N GLY A 78 6.40 -17.50 -8.93
CA GLY A 78 5.47 -18.20 -9.83
C GLY A 78 5.88 -18.10 -11.31
N GLY A 79 6.36 -16.93 -11.73
CA GLY A 79 6.90 -16.68 -13.08
C GLY A 79 8.16 -17.48 -13.37
N ALA A 80 9.13 -17.49 -12.45
CA ALA A 80 10.36 -18.26 -12.62
C ALA A 80 10.06 -19.76 -12.74
N PHE A 81 9.17 -20.29 -11.90
CA PHE A 81 8.77 -21.70 -11.95
C PHE A 81 7.93 -22.06 -13.18
N THR A 82 7.21 -21.12 -13.79
CA THR A 82 6.45 -21.38 -15.03
C THR A 82 7.30 -21.29 -16.29
N ILE A 83 8.42 -20.56 -16.25
CA ILE A 83 9.35 -20.44 -17.40
C ILE A 83 10.42 -21.54 -17.37
N TRP A 84 10.85 -21.98 -16.18
CA TRP A 84 11.93 -22.96 -16.01
C TRP A 84 11.46 -24.39 -15.64
N GLY A 85 10.20 -24.56 -15.27
CA GLY A 85 9.60 -25.86 -14.94
C GLY A 85 8.77 -26.40 -16.08
#